data_AF-A0A8I1D9K6-F1
#
_entry.id   AF-A0A8I1D9K6-F1
#
_cell.length_a   1.000
_cell.length_b   1.000
_cell.length_c   1.000
_cell.angle_alpha   90.00
_cell.angle_beta   90.00
_cell.angle_gamma   90.00
#
_symmetry.space_group_name_H-M   'P 1'
#
loop_
_entity.id
_entity.type
_entity.pdbx_description
1 polymer ?
#
loop_
_entity_poly.entity_id
_entity_poly.type
_entity_poly.pdbx_seq_one_letter_code
_entity_poly.pdbx_strand_id
1 'polypeptide(L)'
;MSVNEEMLRSVMGHIETWPNLLDMSTWRCGTTRCFAGWTADLAGAEWIADSLDQTQVGPIDGEMWFAGSVVRSASGELFHVSEFARRELGLTAEAADTLFDASNTLKDLREMVENLCDFGTTYDAAPKTQAEVTAP
;
A
#
# COMPACT_ATOMS: atom_id res chain seq x y z
N MET A 1 9.77 8.49 -10.02
CA MET A 1 9.92 7.86 -8.70
C MET A 1 10.31 6.42 -8.96
N SER A 2 11.24 5.86 -8.19
CA SER A 2 11.59 4.44 -8.24
C SER A 2 10.79 3.68 -7.18
N VAL A 3 10.37 2.46 -7.49
CA VAL A 3 9.69 1.57 -6.55
C VAL A 3 10.61 1.28 -5.36
N ASN A 4 10.05 1.28 -4.15
CA ASN A 4 10.76 0.91 -2.93
C ASN A 4 10.62 -0.60 -2.67
N GLU A 5 11.46 -1.38 -3.32
CA GLU A 5 11.44 -2.85 -3.25
C GLU A 5 11.66 -3.39 -1.83
N GLU A 6 12.53 -2.74 -1.05
CA GLU A 6 12.82 -3.16 0.33
C GLU A 6 11.57 -3.06 1.20
N MET A 7 10.83 -1.96 1.11
CA MET A 7 9.58 -1.79 1.84
C MET A 7 8.50 -2.76 1.35
N LEU A 8 8.35 -2.94 0.03
CA LEU A 8 7.40 -3.91 -0.53
C LEU A 8 7.65 -5.33 0.02
N ARG A 9 8.91 -5.79 0.01
CA ARG A 9 9.29 -7.11 0.52
C ARG A 9 9.11 -7.21 2.04
N SER A 10 9.38 -6.12 2.78
CA SER A 10 9.20 -6.08 4.23
C SER A 10 7.74 -6.20 4.63
N VAL A 11 6.85 -5.45 3.96
CA VAL A 11 5.40 -5.53 4.17
C VAL A 11 4.89 -6.93 3.80
N MET A 12 5.33 -7.47 2.65
CA MET A 12 4.96 -8.82 2.23
C MET A 12 5.40 -9.88 3.25
N GLY A 13 6.65 -9.83 3.72
CA GLY A 13 7.16 -10.74 4.74
C GLY A 13 6.40 -10.63 6.07
N HIS A 14 5.98 -9.42 6.47
CA HIS A 14 5.14 -9.22 7.65
C HIS A 14 3.77 -9.90 7.50
N ILE A 15 3.14 -9.68 6.36
CA ILE A 15 1.86 -10.27 5.97
C ILE A 15 1.93 -11.82 5.96
N GLU A 16 3.00 -12.38 5.39
CA GLU A 16 3.20 -13.83 5.30
C GLU A 16 3.48 -14.50 6.65
N THR A 17 4.14 -13.77 7.56
CA THR A 17 4.41 -14.27 8.92
C THR A 17 3.11 -14.38 9.73
N TRP A 18 2.14 -13.52 9.45
CA TRP A 18 0.89 -13.43 10.21
C TRP A 18 -0.33 -13.39 9.28
N PRO A 19 -0.61 -14.46 8.51
CA PRO A 19 -1.65 -14.44 7.49
C PRO A 19 -3.06 -14.32 8.10
N ASN A 20 -3.24 -14.65 9.37
CA ASN A 20 -4.48 -14.44 10.11
C ASN A 20 -4.76 -12.95 10.40
N LEU A 21 -3.75 -12.09 10.29
CA LEU A 21 -3.88 -10.63 10.44
C LEU A 21 -4.21 -9.94 9.11
N LEU A 22 -4.21 -10.69 8.00
CA LEU A 22 -4.82 -10.25 6.73
C LEU A 22 -6.34 -10.28 6.78
N ASP A 23 -7.00 -10.64 7.90
CA ASP A 23 -8.46 -10.61 7.94
C ASP A 23 -8.96 -9.19 7.73
N MET A 24 -9.39 -9.02 6.50
CA MET A 24 -9.77 -7.81 5.86
C MET A 24 -11.03 -7.20 6.52
N SER A 25 -11.81 -7.98 7.26
CA SER A 25 -13.01 -7.46 7.91
C SER A 25 -12.78 -6.78 9.27
N THR A 26 -11.55 -6.80 9.82
CA THR A 26 -11.36 -6.61 11.28
C THR A 26 -10.47 -5.44 11.74
N TRP A 27 -9.80 -4.67 10.86
CA TRP A 27 -8.76 -3.71 11.29
C TRP A 27 -8.86 -2.29 10.71
N ARG A 28 -8.77 -1.29 11.60
CA ARG A 28 -8.56 0.17 11.38
C ARG A 28 -9.50 0.93 10.44
N CYS A 29 -10.41 0.20 9.83
CA CYS A 29 -11.61 0.62 9.13
C CYS A 29 -12.38 -0.69 8.90
N GLY A 30 -13.67 -0.68 8.54
CA GLY A 30 -14.32 -1.91 8.02
C GLY A 30 -13.68 -2.47 6.72
N THR A 31 -12.46 -2.02 6.40
CA THR A 31 -11.61 -2.32 5.26
C THR A 31 -10.17 -2.56 5.74
N THR A 32 -9.97 -3.66 6.45
CA THR A 32 -8.78 -4.50 6.31
C THR A 32 -7.44 -3.93 6.81
N ARG A 33 -6.52 -4.78 7.25
CA ARG A 33 -5.09 -4.41 7.24
C ARG A 33 -4.60 -4.32 5.81
N CYS A 34 -5.01 -3.27 5.09
CA CYS A 34 -4.57 -3.05 3.73
C CYS A 34 -3.05 -2.92 3.72
N PHE A 35 -2.44 -3.31 2.61
CA PHE A 35 -0.99 -3.19 2.41
C PHE A 35 -0.49 -1.77 2.77
N ALA A 36 -1.33 -0.74 2.56
CA ALA A 36 -1.07 0.63 2.99
C ALA A 36 -0.96 0.82 4.52
N GLY A 37 -1.85 0.21 5.30
CA GLY A 37 -1.80 0.29 6.77
C GLY A 37 -0.52 -0.35 7.32
N TRP A 38 -0.13 -1.51 6.79
CA TRP A 38 1.13 -2.15 7.17
C TRP A 38 2.37 -1.36 6.73
N THR A 39 2.30 -0.75 5.55
CA THR A 39 3.35 0.16 5.09
C THR A 39 3.50 1.32 6.07
N ALA A 40 2.40 1.93 6.53
CA ALA A 40 2.43 3.02 7.49
C ALA A 40 3.06 2.59 8.83
N ASP A 41 2.67 1.43 9.36
CA ASP A 41 3.24 0.90 10.60
C ASP A 41 4.75 0.62 10.47
N LEU A 42 5.18 -0.04 9.38
CA LEU A 42 6.60 -0.39 9.18
C LEU A 42 7.47 0.82 8.82
N ALA A 43 6.91 1.84 8.18
CA ALA A 43 7.58 3.11 7.93
C ALA A 43 7.62 4.03 9.18
N GLY A 44 6.99 3.62 10.29
CA GLY A 44 7.03 4.35 11.56
C GLY A 44 6.09 5.55 11.61
N ALA A 45 5.02 5.57 10.81
CA ALA A 45 3.97 6.58 10.91
C ALA A 45 3.15 6.37 12.19
N GLU A 46 2.62 7.46 12.74
CA GLU A 46 1.78 7.45 13.92
C GLU A 46 0.30 7.59 13.53
N TRP A 47 -0.55 6.64 13.93
CA TRP A 47 -2.00 6.78 13.78
C TRP A 47 -2.53 7.85 14.74
N ILE A 48 -3.29 8.81 14.22
CA ILE A 48 -3.75 9.94 15.04
C ILE A 48 -4.98 9.64 15.90
N ALA A 49 -5.66 8.53 15.63
CA ALA A 49 -6.88 8.13 16.31
C ALA A 49 -7.06 6.61 16.34
N ASP A 50 -8.08 6.15 17.04
CA ASP A 50 -8.47 4.75 17.03
C ASP A 50 -9.02 4.31 15.67
N SER A 51 -8.91 3.00 15.41
CA SER A 51 -9.47 2.31 14.25
C SER A 51 -10.92 2.60 13.90
N LEU A 52 -11.75 2.86 14.91
CA LEU A 52 -13.19 3.05 14.72
C LEU A 52 -13.58 4.52 14.79
N ASP A 53 -12.60 5.43 14.90
CA ASP A 53 -12.87 6.85 14.97
C ASP A 53 -13.30 7.41 13.60
N GLN A 54 -14.59 7.74 13.51
CA GLN A 54 -15.22 8.32 12.33
C GLN A 54 -15.33 9.85 12.40
N THR A 55 -14.61 10.48 13.33
CA THR A 55 -14.50 11.95 13.35
C THR A 55 -13.83 12.42 12.07
N GLN A 56 -14.40 13.44 11.44
CA GLN A 56 -13.86 14.02 10.22
C GLN A 56 -12.69 14.97 10.54
N VAL A 57 -11.55 14.79 9.89
CA VAL A 57 -10.34 15.61 10.01
C VAL A 57 -9.88 16.07 8.63
N GLY A 58 -9.34 17.29 8.54
CA GLY A 58 -8.86 17.84 7.28
C GLY A 58 -8.92 19.38 7.18
N PRO A 59 -8.65 19.95 6.00
CA PRO A 59 -8.39 19.23 4.74
C PRO A 59 -6.99 18.60 4.71
N ILE A 60 -6.89 17.35 4.25
CA ILE A 60 -5.63 16.65 3.94
C ILE A 60 -5.71 16.27 2.47
N ASP A 61 -4.75 16.75 1.68
CA ASP A 61 -4.76 16.65 0.21
C ASP A 61 -6.05 17.18 -0.45
N GLY A 62 -6.69 18.16 0.19
CA GLY A 62 -7.92 18.79 -0.31
C GLY A 62 -9.22 18.11 0.09
N GLU A 63 -9.16 17.00 0.83
CA GLU A 63 -10.33 16.22 1.23
C GLU A 63 -10.45 16.08 2.76
N MET A 64 -11.66 15.77 3.24
CA MET A 64 -11.93 15.42 4.63
C MET A 64 -11.91 13.90 4.77
N TRP A 65 -11.22 13.41 5.78
CA TRP A 65 -11.04 11.98 6.03
C TRP A 65 -11.52 11.60 7.43
N PHE A 66 -11.81 10.32 7.62
CA PHE A 66 -12.03 9.78 8.97
C PHE A 66 -10.71 9.76 9.74
N ALA A 67 -10.72 10.15 11.01
CA ALA A 67 -9.52 10.19 11.84
C ALA A 67 -8.83 8.82 11.93
N GLY A 68 -9.61 7.73 11.93
CA GLY A 68 -9.08 6.36 11.90
C GLY A 68 -8.31 5.98 10.62
N SER A 69 -8.42 6.74 9.52
CA SER A 69 -7.68 6.52 8.28
C SER A 69 -6.54 7.52 8.03
N VAL A 70 -6.18 8.31 9.05
CA VAL A 70 -5.14 9.33 8.97
C VAL A 70 -3.93 8.95 9.81
N VAL A 71 -2.76 9.16 9.22
CA VAL A 71 -1.46 8.95 9.86
C VAL A 71 -0.64 10.23 9.87
N ARG A 72 0.26 10.34 10.83
CA ARG A 72 1.25 11.39 10.95
C ARG A 72 2.62 10.83 10.57
N SER A 73 3.28 11.48 9.61
CA SER A 73 4.67 11.14 9.24
C SER A 73 5.66 11.55 10.33
N ALA A 74 6.91 11.10 10.21
CA ALA A 74 8.00 11.54 11.09
C ALA A 74 8.26 13.06 11.04
N SER A 75 7.94 13.73 9.93
CA SER A 75 8.00 15.19 9.79
C SER A 75 6.85 15.92 10.50
N GLY A 76 5.87 15.18 11.02
CA GLY A 76 4.68 15.72 11.69
C GLY A 76 3.52 16.05 10.75
N GLU A 77 3.68 15.84 9.44
CA GLU A 77 2.66 16.06 8.42
C GLU A 77 1.58 14.98 8.49
N LEU A 78 0.34 15.36 8.19
CA LEU A 78 -0.80 14.45 8.17
C LEU A 78 -1.08 13.96 6.75
N PHE A 79 -1.39 12.68 6.63
CA PHE A 79 -1.72 12.02 5.38
C PHE A 79 -2.90 11.09 5.56
N HIS A 80 -3.72 10.94 4.52
CA HIS A 80 -4.51 9.73 4.39
C HIS A 80 -3.56 8.54 4.22
N VAL A 81 -3.85 7.43 4.91
CA VAL A 81 -2.93 6.27 4.98
C VAL A 81 -2.52 5.73 3.60
N SER A 82 -3.44 5.73 2.63
CA SER A 82 -3.16 5.28 1.26
C SER A 82 -2.13 6.18 0.57
N GLU A 83 -2.27 7.50 0.71
CA GLU A 83 -1.34 8.45 0.09
C GLU A 83 0.04 8.39 0.74
N PHE A 84 0.09 8.24 2.07
CA PHE A 84 1.34 8.00 2.78
C PHE A 84 2.05 6.75 2.26
N ALA A 85 1.35 5.61 2.25
CA ALA A 85 1.92 4.35 1.80
C ALA A 85 2.35 4.38 0.33
N ARG A 86 1.57 5.01 -0.54
CA ARG A 86 1.93 5.19 -1.96
C ARG A 86 3.28 5.90 -2.10
N ARG A 87 3.51 6.95 -1.32
CA ARG A 87 4.78 7.70 -1.33
C ARG A 87 5.94 6.87 -0.80
N GLU A 88 5.75 6.18 0.32
CA GLU A 88 6.78 5.32 0.92
C GLU A 88 7.17 4.14 0.02
N LEU A 89 6.20 3.58 -0.72
CA LEU A 89 6.43 2.49 -1.67
C LEU A 89 6.93 2.97 -3.04
N GLY A 90 6.93 4.29 -3.31
CA GLY A 90 7.32 4.85 -4.60
C GLY A 90 6.38 4.49 -5.75
N LEU A 91 5.09 4.29 -5.47
CA LEU A 91 4.10 3.81 -6.43
C LEU A 91 3.38 4.93 -7.19
N THR A 92 2.91 4.61 -8.39
CA THR A 92 1.89 5.40 -9.09
C THR A 92 0.54 5.26 -8.36
N ALA A 93 -0.39 6.18 -8.63
CA ALA A 93 -1.75 6.09 -8.08
C ALA A 93 -2.44 4.77 -8.51
N GLU A 94 -2.34 4.42 -9.79
CA GLU A 94 -2.93 3.18 -10.34
C GLU A 94 -2.36 1.90 -9.69
N ALA A 95 -1.04 1.84 -9.50
CA ALA A 95 -0.41 0.70 -8.84
C ALA A 95 -0.80 0.61 -7.36
N ALA A 96 -0.89 1.76 -6.67
CA ALA A 96 -1.34 1.81 -5.29
C ALA A 96 -2.80 1.38 -5.14
N ASP A 97 -3.71 1.90 -5.98
CA ASP A 97 -5.12 1.52 -5.96
C ASP A 97 -5.29 0.01 -6.15
N THR A 98 -4.54 -0.57 -7.09
CA THR A 98 -4.57 -2.03 -7.35
C THR A 98 -4.01 -2.82 -6.18
N LEU A 99 -2.83 -2.44 -5.65
CA LEU A 99 -2.17 -3.16 -4.55
C LEU A 99 -2.95 -3.04 -3.24
N PHE A 100 -3.61 -1.91 -3.00
CA PHE A 100 -4.31 -1.61 -1.76
C PHE A 100 -5.77 -2.07 -1.77
N ASP A 101 -6.23 -2.68 -2.86
CA ASP A 101 -7.58 -3.19 -2.98
C ASP A 101 -7.87 -4.25 -1.91
N ALA A 102 -9.01 -4.06 -1.25
CA ALA A 102 -9.49 -4.89 -0.15
C ALA A 102 -10.05 -6.25 -0.59
N SER A 103 -9.95 -6.63 -1.86
CA SER A 103 -10.32 -7.94 -2.37
C SER A 103 -9.11 -8.81 -2.72
N ASN A 104 -7.90 -8.26 -2.63
CA ASN A 104 -6.67 -8.99 -2.90
C ASN A 104 -6.47 -10.16 -1.93
N THR A 105 -6.20 -11.33 -2.47
CA THR A 105 -5.75 -12.48 -1.69
C THR A 105 -4.25 -12.39 -1.40
N LEU A 106 -3.77 -13.18 -0.44
CA LEU A 106 -2.32 -13.31 -0.19
C LEU A 106 -1.54 -13.68 -1.46
N LYS A 107 -2.15 -14.49 -2.34
CA LYS A 107 -1.54 -14.88 -3.61
C LYS A 107 -1.42 -13.66 -4.54
N ASP A 108 -2.49 -12.89 -4.70
CA ASP A 108 -2.50 -11.70 -5.56
C ASP A 108 -1.49 -10.66 -5.06
N LEU A 109 -1.42 -10.44 -3.74
CA LEU A 109 -0.42 -9.56 -3.12
C LEU A 109 1.00 -10.01 -3.44
N ARG A 110 1.29 -11.32 -3.37
CA ARG A 110 2.62 -11.86 -3.70
C ARG A 110 2.97 -11.59 -5.17
N GLU A 111 2.08 -11.94 -6.09
CA GLU A 111 2.30 -11.77 -7.53
C GLU A 111 2.50 -10.29 -7.89
N MET A 112 1.69 -9.39 -7.32
CA MET A 112 1.86 -7.96 -7.54
C MET A 112 3.16 -7.40 -6.96
N VAL A 113 3.58 -7.85 -5.77
CA VAL A 113 4.87 -7.43 -5.18
C VAL A 113 6.04 -7.89 -6.04
N GLU A 114 6.00 -9.12 -6.54
CA GLU A 114 6.99 -9.65 -7.49
C GLU A 114 7.03 -8.80 -8.77
N ASN A 115 5.87 -8.55 -9.39
CA ASN A 115 5.77 -7.71 -10.60
C ASN A 115 6.27 -6.28 -10.36
N LEU A 116 5.98 -5.70 -9.20
CA LEU A 116 6.42 -4.36 -8.85
C LEU A 116 7.95 -4.28 -8.68
N CYS A 117 8.57 -5.33 -8.14
CA CYS A 117 10.03 -5.40 -8.03
C CYS A 117 10.69 -5.63 -9.39
N ASP A 118 10.14 -6.51 -10.23
CA ASP A 118 10.78 -6.94 -11.48
C ASP A 118 10.48 -6.00 -12.65
N PHE A 119 9.27 -5.42 -12.68
CA PHE A 119 8.75 -4.65 -13.83
C PHE A 119 8.26 -3.25 -13.47
N GLY A 120 8.16 -2.90 -12.18
CA GLY A 120 7.67 -1.60 -11.73
C GLY A 120 6.16 -1.39 -11.94
N THR A 121 5.39 -2.46 -12.11
CA THR A 121 3.93 -2.45 -12.31
C THR A 121 3.29 -3.61 -11.55
N THR A 122 1.98 -3.53 -11.25
CA THR A 122 1.24 -4.59 -10.54
C THR A 122 0.90 -5.79 -11.43
N TYR A 123 1.00 -5.65 -12.75
CA TYR A 123 0.75 -6.73 -13.71
C TYR A 123 2.06 -7.25 -14.31
N ASP A 124 2.07 -8.50 -14.74
CA ASP A 124 3.19 -9.03 -15.53
C ASP A 124 3.28 -8.22 -16.84
N ALA A 125 4.31 -7.39 -16.94
CA ALA A 125 4.70 -6.82 -18.21
C ALA A 125 5.38 -7.96 -18.97
N ALA A 126 4.58 -8.75 -19.69
CA ALA A 126 5.02 -9.93 -20.44
C ALA A 126 6.47 -9.78 -20.91
N PRO A 127 7.37 -10.75 -20.64
CA PRO A 127 8.77 -10.59 -20.94
C PRO A 127 8.90 -10.33 -22.43
N LYS A 128 9.22 -9.08 -22.81
CA LYS A 128 9.53 -8.78 -24.21
C LYS A 128 10.74 -9.63 -24.54
N THR A 129 10.49 -10.72 -25.26
CA THR A 129 11.57 -11.56 -25.74
C THR A 129 12.45 -10.69 -26.63
N GLN A 130 13.76 -10.94 -26.68
CA GLN A 130 14.69 -10.19 -27.52
C GLN A 130 14.23 -10.13 -29.00
N ALA A 131 13.40 -11.09 -29.43
CA ALA A 131 12.74 -11.14 -30.74
C ALA A 131 11.67 -10.07 -30.97
N GLU A 132 11.00 -9.55 -29.93
CA GLU A 132 9.96 -8.51 -30.03
C GLU A 132 10.54 -7.08 -30.04
N VAL A 133 11.84 -6.93 -29.75
CA VAL A 133 12.56 -5.63 -29.77
C VAL A 133 13.33 -5.42 -31.08
N THR A 134 13.58 -6.48 -31.87
CA THR A 134 14.36 -6.42 -33.12
C THR A 134 13.60 -6.85 -34.37
N ALA A 135 12.27 -6.81 -34.38
CA ALA A 135 11.55 -6.84 -35.65
C ALA A 135 11.70 -5.47 -36.34
N PRO A 136 12.08 -5.41 -37.63
CA PRO A 136 12.36 -4.17 -38.35
C PRO A 136 11.14 -3.26 -38.51
#